data_AF-X5XCG5-F1
#
_entry.id   AF-X5XCG5-F1
#
_cell.length_a   1.000
_cell.length_b   1.000
_cell.length_c   1.000
_cell.angle_alpha   90.00
_cell.angle_beta   90.00
_cell.angle_gamma   90.00
#
_symmetry.space_group_name_H-M   'P 1'
#
loop_
_entity.id
_entity.type
_entity.pdbx_description
1 polymer ?
#
loop_
_entity_poly.entity_id
_entity_poly.type
_entity_poly.pdbx_seq_one_letter_code
_entity_poly.pdbx_strand_id
1 'polypeptide(L)'
;MEHETSGTCVEVLIESQQRPKLAWIQATNADQWLDLLRIKTPIGGIYLSASGRDINVEYHVKVTDLSGKSTYAKNRDIDYYYPHEIPLIYKQKSLSEIEKKIQSISGDLSTRLQKLPDEFRRLDAVWDVWKSEDILKEIHISRNLDEDQKILVSKHDITVYGCFLSSAKTWTTFQKDILKVHPNAVLLRGGLQLASDFMPQGDLSVIPLTSTIGYQNNTHIVVHLRDGNPDMGRKVFQPEIKALADELGRRAVDVFKRYLSLMREDTGAPTGTAARDLRDFIKQQETYRESKPLALRFRNRACALQSEPQSEQDVIALFHELVGMGIFEGYGFLATSESERYDSIFVTNYEDDSALYSVERKLGVSPSSERRESIPYVLEYKYDSDALVDDFAKEKKYPQDIKLLVCWRVGQKTAREFGVSPYLVGEEGSVREFFGSTHALYQLREKRLEVICLRDLISYLRDPDEEEARQSQYYAQ
;
A
#
# COMPACT_ATOMS: atom_id res chain seq x y z
N MET A 1 -16.79 14.50 -47.75
CA MET A 1 -17.30 13.12 -47.92
C MET A 1 -17.17 12.60 -49.36
N GLU A 2 -16.74 13.41 -50.34
CA GLU A 2 -16.73 13.01 -51.76
C GLU A 2 -15.58 12.05 -52.19
N HIS A 3 -14.81 11.46 -51.27
CA HIS A 3 -13.58 10.73 -51.62
C HIS A 3 -13.34 9.37 -50.92
N GLU A 4 -14.32 8.78 -50.22
CA GLU A 4 -14.12 7.42 -49.67
C GLU A 4 -14.63 6.33 -50.60
N THR A 5 -13.76 5.37 -50.93
CA THR A 5 -13.99 4.30 -51.93
C THR A 5 -14.52 2.99 -51.34
N SER A 6 -14.52 2.81 -50.01
CA SER A 6 -15.12 1.66 -49.30
C SER A 6 -15.08 1.86 -47.78
N GLY A 7 -16.09 1.35 -47.06
CA GLY A 7 -16.15 1.34 -45.59
C GLY A 7 -17.56 1.59 -45.06
N THR A 8 -17.80 1.30 -43.78
CA THR A 8 -19.03 1.74 -43.09
C THR A 8 -18.72 3.04 -42.36
N CYS A 9 -19.29 4.14 -42.85
CA CYS A 9 -19.27 5.41 -42.13
C CYS A 9 -20.57 5.56 -41.34
N VAL A 10 -20.46 5.75 -40.03
CA VAL A 10 -21.58 6.04 -39.15
C VAL A 10 -21.40 7.45 -38.61
N GLU A 11 -22.21 8.38 -39.09
CA GLU A 11 -22.31 9.71 -38.50
C GLU A 11 -23.45 9.72 -37.47
N VAL A 12 -23.10 9.86 -36.19
CA VAL A 12 -24.08 9.99 -35.11
C VAL A 12 -24.31 11.47 -34.83
N LEU A 13 -25.37 12.02 -35.40
CA LEU A 13 -25.82 13.40 -35.13
C LEU A 13 -26.53 13.44 -33.78
N ILE A 14 -25.87 14.03 -32.78
CA ILE A 14 -26.46 14.30 -31.47
C ILE A 14 -26.86 15.79 -31.43
N GLU A 15 -28.14 16.06 -31.17
CA GLU A 15 -28.68 17.41 -30.99
C GLU A 15 -27.87 18.18 -29.94
N SER A 16 -27.70 19.49 -30.14
CA SER A 16 -26.79 20.31 -29.32
C SER A 16 -27.10 20.27 -27.83
N GLN A 17 -28.36 20.10 -27.43
CA GLN A 17 -28.80 19.97 -26.04
C GLN A 17 -28.52 18.59 -25.43
N GLN A 18 -28.34 17.55 -26.25
CA GLN A 18 -28.10 16.17 -25.83
C GLN A 18 -26.65 15.73 -25.99
N ARG A 19 -25.76 16.60 -26.50
CA ARG A 19 -24.34 16.26 -26.69
C ARG A 19 -23.69 15.91 -25.34
N PRO A 20 -23.13 14.69 -25.19
CA PRO A 20 -22.44 14.32 -23.96
C PRO A 20 -21.25 15.25 -23.75
N LYS A 21 -21.20 15.91 -22.59
CA LYS A 21 -20.13 16.85 -22.24
C LYS A 21 -18.86 16.11 -21.86
N LEU A 22 -18.06 15.68 -22.84
CA LEU A 22 -16.82 14.93 -22.60
C LEU A 22 -15.76 15.69 -21.78
N ALA A 23 -15.94 17.00 -21.57
CA ALA A 23 -15.04 17.84 -20.76
C ALA A 23 -14.84 17.34 -19.32
N TRP A 24 -15.79 16.57 -18.75
CA TRP A 24 -15.63 15.99 -17.41
C TRP A 24 -14.47 15.00 -17.31
N ILE A 25 -14.06 14.40 -18.43
CA ILE A 25 -12.90 13.48 -18.50
C ILE A 25 -11.58 14.25 -18.47
N GLN A 26 -11.56 15.52 -18.92
CA GLN A 26 -10.37 16.36 -19.03
C GLN A 26 -9.24 15.83 -19.95
N ALA A 27 -9.52 14.85 -20.81
CA ALA A 27 -8.61 14.47 -21.89
C ALA A 27 -8.60 15.56 -22.98
N THR A 28 -7.41 16.09 -23.29
CA THR A 28 -7.21 17.26 -24.17
C THR A 28 -6.40 16.96 -25.42
N ASN A 29 -5.74 15.81 -25.50
CA ASN A 29 -4.92 15.44 -26.66
C ASN A 29 -5.17 14.00 -27.14
N ALA A 30 -4.70 13.70 -28.35
CA ALA A 30 -4.94 12.43 -29.02
C ALA A 30 -4.33 11.21 -28.31
N ASP A 31 -3.18 11.33 -27.65
CA ASP A 31 -2.55 10.22 -26.92
C ASP A 31 -3.42 9.80 -25.72
N GLN A 32 -3.92 10.78 -24.96
CA GLN A 32 -4.86 10.51 -23.87
C GLN A 32 -6.12 9.82 -24.39
N TRP A 33 -6.71 10.36 -25.47
CA TRP A 33 -7.92 9.78 -26.04
C TRP A 33 -7.69 8.37 -26.60
N LEU A 34 -6.52 8.09 -27.16
CA LEU A 34 -6.15 6.76 -27.63
C LEU A 34 -6.18 5.73 -26.48
N ASP A 35 -5.55 6.02 -25.34
CA ASP A 35 -5.56 5.13 -24.18
C ASP A 35 -6.98 4.96 -23.61
N LEU A 36 -7.76 6.04 -23.56
CA LEU A 36 -9.15 6.01 -23.09
C LEU A 36 -10.03 5.13 -23.98
N LEU A 37 -9.88 5.24 -25.30
CA LEU A 37 -10.61 4.45 -26.27
C LEU A 37 -10.24 2.96 -26.16
N ARG A 38 -8.95 2.64 -25.93
CA ARG A 38 -8.48 1.27 -25.65
C ARG A 38 -9.02 0.69 -24.34
N ILE A 39 -9.42 1.51 -23.37
CA ILE A 39 -9.97 1.01 -22.10
C ILE A 39 -11.49 0.81 -22.19
N LYS A 40 -12.20 1.68 -22.90
CA LYS A 40 -13.67 1.81 -22.78
C LYS A 40 -14.47 1.49 -24.05
N THR A 41 -13.83 1.25 -25.18
CA THR A 41 -14.51 1.09 -26.47
C THR A 41 -14.04 -0.14 -27.23
N PRO A 42 -14.70 -0.53 -28.34
CA PRO A 42 -14.25 -1.62 -29.19
C PRO A 42 -12.84 -1.45 -29.78
N ILE A 43 -12.27 -0.23 -29.77
CA ILE A 43 -10.84 -0.02 -30.11
C ILE A 43 -9.92 -0.81 -29.14
N GLY A 44 -10.39 -1.03 -27.91
CA GLY A 44 -9.78 -1.86 -26.89
C GLY A 44 -10.23 -3.31 -26.91
N GLY A 45 -10.25 -3.94 -28.08
CA GLY A 45 -10.77 -5.29 -28.22
C GLY A 45 -9.96 -6.32 -27.41
N ILE A 46 -10.63 -7.28 -26.78
CA ILE A 46 -10.00 -8.32 -25.96
C ILE A 46 -9.85 -9.60 -26.79
N TYR A 47 -8.67 -9.82 -27.39
CA TYR A 47 -8.42 -10.93 -28.33
C TYR A 47 -7.53 -12.05 -27.77
N LEU A 48 -7.48 -12.20 -26.45
CA LEU A 48 -6.56 -13.07 -25.70
C LEU A 48 -6.51 -14.55 -26.17
N SER A 49 -7.63 -15.07 -26.67
CA SER A 49 -7.80 -16.46 -27.13
C SER A 49 -8.31 -16.57 -28.58
N ALA A 50 -8.53 -15.43 -29.25
CA ALA A 50 -9.22 -15.39 -30.53
C ALA A 50 -8.30 -15.72 -31.72
N SER A 51 -8.74 -16.64 -32.59
CA SER A 51 -8.33 -16.67 -33.99
C SER A 51 -8.81 -15.37 -34.64
N GLY A 52 -7.88 -14.45 -34.94
CA GLY A 52 -8.21 -13.08 -35.36
C GLY A 52 -7.28 -12.00 -34.81
N ARG A 53 -6.32 -12.33 -33.94
CA ARG A 53 -5.27 -11.37 -33.50
C ARG A 53 -4.41 -10.85 -34.67
N ASP A 54 -4.46 -11.51 -35.83
CA ASP A 54 -3.76 -11.10 -37.06
C ASP A 54 -4.42 -9.91 -37.77
N ILE A 55 -5.50 -9.34 -37.21
CA ILE A 55 -6.18 -8.17 -37.77
C ILE A 55 -5.35 -6.91 -37.46
N ASN A 56 -4.33 -6.68 -38.29
CA ASN A 56 -3.48 -5.49 -38.25
C ASN A 56 -4.24 -4.28 -38.80
N VAL A 57 -5.08 -3.68 -37.95
CA VAL A 57 -5.81 -2.45 -38.27
C VAL A 57 -5.01 -1.28 -37.75
N GLU A 58 -4.60 -0.41 -38.66
CA GLU A 58 -4.09 0.91 -38.29
C GLU A 58 -5.29 1.84 -38.05
N TYR A 59 -5.29 2.50 -36.89
CA TYR A 59 -6.30 3.50 -36.56
C TYR A 59 -5.65 4.81 -36.09
N HIS A 60 -6.35 5.90 -36.35
CA HIS A 60 -5.88 7.26 -36.13
C HIS A 60 -6.86 7.98 -35.22
N VAL A 61 -6.34 8.59 -34.15
CA VAL A 61 -7.12 9.42 -33.23
C VAL A 61 -6.74 10.86 -33.49
N LYS A 62 -7.71 11.67 -33.92
CA LYS A 62 -7.56 13.13 -34.07
C LYS A 62 -8.44 13.82 -33.04
N VAL A 63 -7.83 14.68 -32.23
CA VAL A 63 -8.54 15.50 -31.24
C VAL A 63 -8.37 16.95 -31.64
N THR A 64 -9.48 17.67 -31.84
CA THR A 64 -9.48 19.10 -32.18
C THR A 64 -10.17 19.86 -31.05
N ASP A 65 -9.47 20.83 -30.46
CA ASP A 65 -10.00 21.65 -29.39
C ASP A 65 -10.92 22.79 -29.92
N LEU A 66 -11.54 23.53 -29.00
CA LEU A 66 -12.45 24.64 -29.33
C LEU A 66 -11.75 25.81 -30.05
N SER A 67 -10.42 25.89 -29.97
CA SER A 67 -9.62 26.89 -30.70
C SER A 67 -9.26 26.44 -32.12
N GLY A 68 -9.65 25.21 -32.50
CA GLY A 68 -9.33 24.61 -33.79
C GLY A 68 -7.95 23.95 -33.83
N LYS A 69 -7.22 23.88 -32.71
CA LYS A 69 -5.93 23.19 -32.64
C LYS A 69 -6.16 21.69 -32.59
N SER A 70 -5.50 20.95 -33.48
CA SER A 70 -5.59 19.49 -33.54
C SER A 70 -4.32 18.81 -33.02
N THR A 71 -4.51 17.68 -32.33
CA THR A 71 -3.46 16.69 -32.03
C THR A 71 -3.81 15.37 -32.69
N TYR A 72 -2.81 14.53 -32.95
CA TYR A 72 -2.94 13.29 -33.69
C TYR A 72 -2.13 12.19 -33.03
N ALA A 73 -2.72 11.01 -32.90
CA ALA A 73 -2.06 9.79 -32.45
C ALA A 73 -2.44 8.66 -33.40
N LYS A 74 -1.53 7.70 -33.58
CA LYS A 74 -1.76 6.52 -34.42
C LYS A 74 -1.36 5.28 -33.64
N ASN A 75 -2.09 4.20 -33.86
CA ASN A 75 -1.70 2.89 -33.35
C ASN A 75 -1.99 1.82 -34.39
N ARG A 76 -1.40 0.65 -34.16
CA ARG A 76 -1.74 -0.59 -34.84
C ARG A 76 -2.25 -1.55 -33.80
N ASP A 77 -3.07 -2.49 -34.25
CA ASP A 77 -3.66 -3.54 -33.43
C ASP A 77 -4.73 -3.00 -32.47
N ILE A 78 -5.98 -3.39 -32.74
CA ILE A 78 -7.11 -3.12 -31.86
C ILE A 78 -6.93 -4.05 -30.67
N ASP A 79 -6.44 -3.52 -29.56
CA ASP A 79 -6.17 -4.32 -28.36
C ASP A 79 -6.48 -3.53 -27.08
N TYR A 80 -7.01 -4.25 -26.10
CA TYR A 80 -7.34 -3.72 -24.78
C TYR A 80 -6.10 -3.11 -24.12
N TYR A 81 -6.30 -2.08 -23.30
CA TYR A 81 -5.21 -1.56 -22.48
C TYR A 81 -4.99 -2.50 -21.29
N TYR A 82 -4.08 -3.46 -21.44
CA TYR A 82 -3.82 -4.39 -20.36
C TYR A 82 -3.00 -3.75 -19.24
N PRO A 83 -3.37 -3.93 -17.96
CA PRO A 83 -2.64 -3.38 -16.82
C PRO A 83 -1.13 -3.59 -16.83
N HIS A 84 -0.64 -4.75 -17.26
CA HIS A 84 0.79 -5.06 -17.30
C HIS A 84 1.59 -4.19 -18.31
N GLU A 85 0.91 -3.43 -19.17
CA GLU A 85 1.48 -2.47 -20.11
C GLU A 85 1.63 -1.06 -19.52
N ILE A 86 1.11 -0.81 -18.31
CA ILE A 86 1.19 0.50 -17.67
C ILE A 86 2.66 0.95 -17.59
N PRO A 87 3.03 2.15 -18.09
CA PRO A 87 4.43 2.61 -18.13
C PRO A 87 5.15 2.70 -16.78
N LEU A 88 4.40 2.68 -15.67
CA LEU A 88 4.91 2.67 -14.29
C LEU A 88 5.35 1.28 -13.80
N ILE A 89 5.02 0.23 -14.56
CA ILE A 89 5.39 -1.15 -14.30
C ILE A 89 6.68 -1.43 -15.07
N TYR A 90 7.80 -1.49 -14.36
CA TYR A 90 9.11 -1.69 -14.98
C TYR A 90 9.51 -3.15 -14.99
N LYS A 91 9.07 -3.90 -13.98
CA LYS A 91 9.45 -5.30 -13.80
C LYS A 91 8.21 -6.17 -13.67
N GLN A 92 7.87 -6.87 -14.76
CA GLN A 92 6.76 -7.81 -14.79
C GLN A 92 7.19 -9.16 -15.35
N LYS A 93 6.46 -10.20 -14.95
CA LYS A 93 6.58 -11.55 -15.52
C LYS A 93 5.21 -12.19 -15.66
N SER A 94 5.05 -13.03 -16.68
CA SER A 94 3.90 -13.93 -16.74
C SER A 94 4.06 -15.08 -15.73
N LEU A 95 2.97 -15.62 -15.18
CA LEU A 95 3.04 -16.82 -14.33
C LEU A 95 3.62 -18.00 -15.12
N SER A 96 3.23 -18.17 -16.37
CA SER A 96 3.78 -19.15 -17.30
C SER A 96 5.32 -19.07 -17.42
N GLU A 97 5.92 -17.88 -17.45
CA GLU A 97 7.38 -17.71 -17.41
C GLU A 97 7.98 -18.12 -16.07
N ILE A 98 7.37 -17.69 -14.97
CA ILE A 98 7.80 -18.04 -13.61
C ILE A 98 7.76 -19.56 -13.42
N GLU A 99 6.68 -20.21 -13.80
CA GLU A 99 6.47 -21.65 -13.63
C GLU A 99 7.43 -22.48 -14.47
N LYS A 100 7.66 -22.09 -15.74
CA LYS A 100 8.70 -22.71 -16.58
C LYS A 100 10.08 -22.64 -15.91
N LYS A 101 10.40 -21.51 -15.27
CA LYS A 101 11.68 -21.36 -14.57
C LYS A 101 11.72 -22.20 -13.28
N ILE A 102 10.65 -22.22 -12.50
CA ILE A 102 10.52 -23.05 -11.29
C ILE A 102 10.70 -24.53 -11.62
N GLN A 103 10.13 -25.02 -12.73
CA GLN A 103 10.26 -26.41 -13.16
C GLN A 103 11.71 -26.82 -13.47
N SER A 104 12.57 -25.86 -13.84
CA SER A 104 14.01 -26.12 -14.06
C SER A 104 14.82 -26.25 -12.75
N ILE A 105 14.22 -25.97 -11.59
CA ILE A 105 14.90 -25.94 -10.30
C ILE A 105 14.45 -27.13 -9.44
N SER A 106 15.39 -27.88 -8.88
CA SER A 106 15.11 -28.99 -7.96
C SER A 106 14.78 -28.50 -6.54
N GLY A 107 13.83 -29.17 -5.88
CA GLY A 107 13.39 -28.87 -4.51
C GLY A 107 11.87 -28.85 -4.37
N ASP A 108 11.37 -28.44 -3.22
CA ASP A 108 9.96 -28.08 -3.00
C ASP A 108 9.68 -26.64 -3.50
N LEU A 109 8.42 -26.21 -3.53
CA LEU A 109 8.04 -24.90 -4.08
C LEU A 109 8.75 -23.74 -3.36
N SER A 110 8.88 -23.80 -2.03
CA SER A 110 9.54 -22.75 -1.24
C SER A 110 11.02 -22.61 -1.64
N THR A 111 11.75 -23.73 -1.69
CA THR A 111 13.15 -23.74 -2.13
C THR A 111 13.29 -23.26 -3.58
N ARG A 112 12.37 -23.67 -4.47
CA ARG A 112 12.41 -23.24 -5.88
C ARG A 112 12.21 -21.74 -6.03
N LEU A 113 11.24 -21.15 -5.32
CA LEU A 113 11.00 -19.71 -5.32
C LEU A 113 12.21 -18.95 -4.76
N GLN A 114 12.83 -19.44 -3.69
CA GLN A 114 14.06 -18.84 -3.15
C GLN A 114 15.23 -18.92 -4.11
N LYS A 115 15.33 -19.96 -4.94
CA LYS A 115 16.42 -20.12 -5.91
C LYS A 115 16.17 -19.41 -7.26
N LEU A 116 15.04 -18.75 -7.43
CA LEU A 116 14.78 -17.99 -8.66
C LEU A 116 15.79 -16.83 -8.80
N PRO A 117 16.30 -16.56 -10.02
CA PRO A 117 17.19 -15.44 -10.27
C PRO A 117 16.54 -14.09 -9.94
N ASP A 118 17.37 -13.07 -9.70
CA ASP A 118 16.89 -11.75 -9.30
C ASP A 118 15.93 -11.11 -10.32
N GLU A 119 15.96 -11.49 -11.60
CA GLU A 119 15.00 -11.02 -12.61
C GLU A 119 13.53 -11.39 -12.29
N PHE A 120 13.31 -12.41 -11.47
CA PHE A 120 11.98 -12.86 -11.01
C PHE A 120 11.62 -12.34 -9.62
N ARG A 121 12.41 -11.43 -9.03
CA ARG A 121 12.18 -10.86 -7.70
C ARG A 121 11.88 -9.37 -7.76
N ARG A 122 11.22 -8.84 -6.72
CA ARG A 122 10.79 -7.44 -6.64
C ARG A 122 9.97 -7.02 -7.86
N LEU A 123 9.08 -7.91 -8.31
CA LEU A 123 8.19 -7.66 -9.44
C LEU A 123 7.19 -6.57 -9.07
N ASP A 124 6.94 -5.66 -10.01
CA ASP A 124 5.90 -4.63 -9.92
C ASP A 124 4.54 -5.21 -10.31
N ALA A 125 4.54 -6.20 -11.20
CA ALA A 125 3.34 -6.92 -11.61
C ALA A 125 3.62 -8.38 -11.95
N VAL A 126 2.64 -9.23 -11.71
CA VAL A 126 2.57 -10.59 -12.27
C VAL A 126 1.24 -10.73 -12.97
N TRP A 127 1.22 -11.36 -14.14
CA TRP A 127 0.00 -11.53 -14.93
C TRP A 127 -0.03 -12.90 -15.60
N ASP A 128 -1.19 -13.33 -16.06
CA ASP A 128 -1.29 -14.44 -17.01
C ASP A 128 -2.64 -14.44 -17.73
N VAL A 129 -2.75 -15.35 -18.70
CA VAL A 129 -3.96 -15.63 -19.48
C VAL A 129 -4.23 -17.13 -19.40
N TRP A 130 -5.40 -17.50 -18.89
CA TRP A 130 -5.90 -18.86 -18.88
C TRP A 130 -6.98 -19.02 -19.94
N LYS A 131 -6.73 -19.86 -20.94
CA LYS A 131 -7.75 -20.21 -21.96
C LYS A 131 -8.70 -21.27 -21.41
N SER A 132 -9.80 -21.51 -22.12
CA SER A 132 -10.81 -22.51 -21.73
C SER A 132 -10.18 -23.87 -21.39
N GLU A 133 -9.22 -24.33 -22.19
CA GLU A 133 -8.48 -25.57 -21.91
C GLU A 133 -7.62 -25.52 -20.65
N ASP A 134 -6.93 -24.40 -20.41
CA ASP A 134 -6.08 -24.21 -19.23
C ASP A 134 -6.95 -24.16 -17.98
N ILE A 135 -8.09 -23.48 -18.05
CA ILE A 135 -9.06 -23.39 -16.96
C ILE A 135 -9.55 -24.78 -16.55
N LEU A 136 -9.80 -25.67 -17.51
CA LEU A 136 -10.30 -27.02 -17.25
C LEU A 136 -9.21 -28.00 -16.79
N LYS A 137 -7.94 -27.77 -17.17
CA LYS A 137 -6.81 -28.67 -16.86
C LYS A 137 -6.06 -28.28 -15.59
N GLU A 138 -5.88 -26.99 -15.34
CA GLU A 138 -5.06 -26.50 -14.23
C GLU A 138 -5.84 -26.57 -12.91
N ILE A 139 -5.30 -27.32 -11.94
CA ILE A 139 -6.01 -27.64 -10.70
C ILE A 139 -6.29 -26.41 -9.82
N HIS A 140 -5.48 -25.35 -9.95
CA HIS A 140 -5.61 -24.17 -9.08
C HIS A 140 -6.77 -23.26 -9.52
N ILE A 141 -6.99 -23.15 -10.83
CA ILE A 141 -8.08 -22.33 -11.38
C ILE A 141 -9.40 -23.12 -11.52
N SER A 142 -9.34 -24.42 -11.84
CA SER A 142 -10.51 -25.31 -11.89
C SER A 142 -11.08 -25.70 -10.51
N ARG A 143 -10.38 -25.37 -9.42
CA ARG A 143 -10.72 -25.83 -8.07
C ARG A 143 -12.16 -25.46 -7.73
N ASN A 144 -12.96 -26.46 -7.36
CA ASN A 144 -14.37 -26.35 -6.99
C ASN A 144 -15.32 -25.85 -8.11
N LEU A 145 -14.89 -25.87 -9.38
CA LEU A 145 -15.85 -25.72 -10.47
C LEU A 145 -16.74 -26.97 -10.51
N ASP A 146 -18.05 -26.77 -10.43
CA ASP A 146 -19.02 -27.84 -10.66
C ASP A 146 -19.10 -28.21 -12.14
N GLU A 147 -19.83 -29.29 -12.47
CA GLU A 147 -19.93 -29.77 -13.85
C GLU A 147 -20.66 -28.78 -14.76
N ASP A 148 -21.65 -28.05 -14.25
CA ASP A 148 -22.38 -27.04 -15.03
C ASP A 148 -21.46 -25.85 -15.38
N GLN A 149 -20.65 -25.41 -14.42
CA GLN A 149 -19.62 -24.39 -14.60
C GLN A 149 -18.56 -24.81 -15.63
N LYS A 150 -18.09 -26.06 -15.61
CA LYS A 150 -17.16 -26.59 -16.62
C LYS A 150 -17.79 -26.63 -18.01
N ILE A 151 -19.08 -26.99 -18.10
CA ILE A 151 -19.83 -26.93 -19.35
C ILE A 151 -19.89 -25.48 -19.86
N LEU A 152 -20.15 -24.50 -18.99
CA LEU A 152 -20.16 -23.09 -19.37
C LEU A 152 -18.79 -22.58 -19.84
N VAL A 153 -17.70 -22.96 -19.17
CA VAL A 153 -16.32 -22.64 -19.58
C VAL A 153 -16.04 -23.14 -21.01
N SER A 154 -16.47 -24.36 -21.31
CA SER A 154 -16.29 -24.97 -22.64
C SER A 154 -17.20 -24.34 -23.69
N LYS A 155 -18.49 -24.15 -23.34
CA LYS A 155 -19.53 -23.64 -24.24
C LYS A 155 -19.24 -22.22 -24.72
N HIS A 156 -18.74 -21.37 -23.83
CA HIS A 156 -18.48 -19.96 -24.10
C HIS A 156 -17.01 -19.65 -24.41
N ASP A 157 -16.17 -20.67 -24.61
CA ASP A 157 -14.72 -20.50 -24.85
C ASP A 157 -14.08 -19.49 -23.87
N ILE A 158 -14.38 -19.66 -22.57
CA ILE A 158 -14.04 -18.65 -21.57
C ILE A 158 -12.53 -18.48 -21.48
N THR A 159 -12.10 -17.22 -21.46
CA THR A 159 -10.70 -16.85 -21.24
C THR A 159 -10.60 -15.88 -20.09
N VAL A 160 -9.65 -16.12 -19.20
CA VAL A 160 -9.39 -15.28 -18.03
C VAL A 160 -8.04 -14.61 -18.20
N TYR A 161 -8.02 -13.28 -18.19
CA TYR A 161 -6.81 -12.51 -17.96
C TYR A 161 -6.78 -12.04 -16.53
N GLY A 162 -5.63 -12.16 -15.88
CA GLY A 162 -5.41 -11.59 -14.55
C GLY A 162 -4.10 -10.81 -14.53
N CYS A 163 -4.09 -9.69 -13.82
CA CYS A 163 -2.87 -8.98 -13.47
C CYS A 163 -2.93 -8.50 -12.02
N PHE A 164 -1.92 -8.89 -11.26
CA PHE A 164 -1.71 -8.53 -9.88
C PHE A 164 -0.58 -7.50 -9.79
N LEU A 165 -0.88 -6.33 -9.23
CA LEU A 165 0.11 -5.27 -8.99
C LEU A 165 0.64 -5.32 -7.55
N SER A 166 1.92 -5.01 -7.37
CA SER A 166 2.53 -4.90 -6.03
C SER A 166 1.87 -3.83 -5.17
N SER A 167 1.40 -2.73 -5.77
CA SER A 167 0.70 -1.65 -5.08
C SER A 167 -0.55 -1.19 -5.83
N ALA A 168 -1.67 -1.03 -5.10
CA ALA A 168 -2.90 -0.44 -5.65
C ALA A 168 -2.74 1.05 -5.99
N LYS A 169 -1.72 1.74 -5.45
CA LYS A 169 -1.42 3.14 -5.78
C LYS A 169 -1.09 3.34 -7.25
N THR A 170 -0.57 2.30 -7.93
CA THR A 170 -0.26 2.33 -9.36
C THR A 170 -1.45 2.74 -10.21
N TRP A 171 -2.68 2.36 -9.84
CA TRP A 171 -3.89 2.79 -10.55
C TRP A 171 -4.11 4.30 -10.48
N THR A 172 -3.98 4.87 -9.28
CA THR A 172 -4.16 6.30 -9.04
C THR A 172 -3.07 7.11 -9.75
N THR A 173 -1.81 6.65 -9.67
CA THR A 173 -0.68 7.28 -10.36
C THR A 173 -0.83 7.18 -11.87
N PHE A 174 -1.26 6.03 -12.40
CA PHE A 174 -1.54 5.86 -13.83
C PHE A 174 -2.60 6.85 -14.31
N GLN A 175 -3.72 6.98 -13.58
CA GLN A 175 -4.77 7.91 -13.97
C GLN A 175 -4.33 9.38 -13.90
N LYS A 176 -3.62 9.75 -12.83
CA LYS A 176 -3.22 11.14 -12.56
C LYS A 176 -2.05 11.58 -13.45
N ASP A 177 -1.01 10.77 -13.53
CA ASP A 177 0.29 11.19 -14.06
C ASP A 177 0.51 10.72 -15.51
N ILE A 178 -0.09 9.58 -15.90
CA ILE A 178 0.01 9.05 -17.27
C ILE A 178 -1.18 9.51 -18.11
N LEU A 179 -2.41 9.11 -17.74
CA LEU A 179 -3.61 9.50 -18.47
C LEU A 179 -3.91 11.00 -18.33
N LYS A 180 -3.54 11.62 -17.19
CA LYS A 180 -3.78 13.04 -16.88
C LYS A 180 -5.24 13.45 -17.14
N VAL A 181 -6.15 12.59 -16.72
CA VAL A 181 -7.60 12.79 -16.78
C VAL A 181 -8.13 13.18 -15.41
N HIS A 182 -9.39 13.61 -15.37
CA HIS A 182 -10.05 13.97 -14.12
C HIS A 182 -9.97 12.81 -13.10
N PRO A 183 -9.66 13.07 -11.81
CA PRO A 183 -9.49 12.02 -10.80
C PRO A 183 -10.71 11.10 -10.62
N ASN A 184 -11.93 11.63 -10.81
CA ASN A 184 -13.16 10.85 -10.65
C ASN A 184 -13.54 9.98 -11.86
N ALA A 185 -12.76 9.97 -12.94
CA ALA A 185 -13.12 9.21 -14.13
C ALA A 185 -12.93 7.70 -14.02
N VAL A 186 -12.15 7.22 -13.05
CA VAL A 186 -11.88 5.82 -12.69
C VAL A 186 -11.97 4.89 -13.91
N LEU A 187 -10.98 5.01 -14.79
CA LEU A 187 -10.99 4.33 -16.08
C LEU A 187 -10.55 2.86 -15.95
N LEU A 188 -9.48 2.63 -15.19
CA LEU A 188 -8.90 1.33 -14.92
C LEU A 188 -8.55 1.24 -13.43
N ARG A 189 -8.93 0.14 -12.78
CA ARG A 189 -8.65 -0.13 -11.36
C ARG A 189 -8.68 -1.64 -11.10
N GLY A 190 -8.29 -2.05 -9.89
CA GLY A 190 -8.53 -3.40 -9.41
C GLY A 190 -10.03 -3.72 -9.38
N GLY A 191 -10.36 -4.97 -9.72
CA GLY A 191 -11.72 -5.46 -9.86
C GLY A 191 -11.85 -6.54 -10.93
N LEU A 192 -13.09 -7.00 -11.11
CA LEU A 192 -13.48 -8.01 -12.10
C LEU A 192 -14.27 -7.34 -13.23
N GLN A 193 -13.78 -7.49 -14.46
CA GLN A 193 -14.40 -7.01 -15.68
C GLN A 193 -14.93 -8.20 -16.46
N LEU A 194 -16.23 -8.18 -16.78
CA LEU A 194 -16.79 -9.11 -17.76
C LEU A 194 -16.60 -8.54 -19.16
N ALA A 195 -16.35 -9.43 -20.12
CA ALA A 195 -16.29 -9.09 -21.53
C ALA A 195 -17.01 -10.15 -22.36
N SER A 196 -17.72 -9.71 -23.39
CA SER A 196 -18.33 -10.60 -24.39
C SER A 196 -17.89 -10.15 -25.77
N ASP A 197 -17.60 -11.13 -26.64
CA ASP A 197 -17.36 -10.87 -28.08
C ASP A 197 -16.36 -9.75 -28.32
N PHE A 198 -15.23 -9.88 -27.62
CA PHE A 198 -14.06 -8.99 -27.67
C PHE A 198 -14.27 -7.61 -27.05
N MET A 199 -15.39 -7.33 -26.39
CA MET A 199 -15.65 -6.02 -25.78
C MET A 199 -15.88 -6.11 -24.27
N PRO A 200 -15.25 -5.23 -23.45
CA PRO A 200 -15.62 -5.05 -22.05
C PRO A 200 -17.10 -4.66 -21.91
N GLN A 201 -17.80 -5.27 -20.96
CA GLN A 201 -19.22 -5.06 -20.71
C GLN A 201 -19.47 -4.54 -19.29
N GLY A 202 -20.26 -3.47 -19.18
CA GLY A 202 -20.62 -2.89 -17.88
C GLY A 202 -19.44 -2.33 -17.09
N ASP A 203 -19.67 -2.07 -15.81
CA ASP A 203 -18.66 -1.56 -14.87
C ASP A 203 -17.89 -2.70 -14.20
N LEU A 204 -16.68 -2.37 -13.73
CA LEU A 204 -15.86 -3.24 -12.88
C LEU A 204 -16.60 -3.62 -11.59
N SER A 205 -16.82 -4.91 -11.37
CA SER A 205 -17.32 -5.45 -10.11
C SER A 205 -16.18 -5.71 -9.12
N VAL A 206 -16.54 -5.90 -7.85
CA VAL A 206 -15.60 -6.29 -6.80
C VAL A 206 -15.33 -7.78 -6.93
N ILE A 207 -14.06 -8.20 -6.83
CA ILE A 207 -13.70 -9.62 -6.78
C ILE A 207 -14.11 -10.15 -5.39
N PRO A 208 -15.01 -11.16 -5.28
CA PRO A 208 -15.56 -11.58 -3.99
C PRO A 208 -14.57 -12.48 -3.23
N LEU A 209 -13.57 -11.85 -2.60
CA LEU A 209 -12.60 -12.53 -1.74
C LEU A 209 -13.16 -12.71 -0.33
N THR A 210 -13.00 -13.92 0.24
CA THR A 210 -13.40 -14.23 1.63
C THR A 210 -12.29 -13.98 2.65
N SER A 211 -11.05 -13.88 2.19
CA SER A 211 -9.86 -13.56 2.98
C SER A 211 -8.93 -12.67 2.18
N THR A 212 -8.07 -11.90 2.83
CA THR A 212 -7.12 -10.98 2.17
C THR A 212 -7.82 -10.02 1.18
N ILE A 213 -8.95 -9.47 1.60
CA ILE A 213 -9.88 -8.67 0.77
C ILE A 213 -9.16 -7.50 0.07
N GLY A 214 -8.13 -6.93 0.70
CA GLY A 214 -7.33 -5.84 0.11
C GLY A 214 -6.76 -6.14 -1.28
N TYR A 215 -6.45 -7.41 -1.59
CA TYR A 215 -5.90 -7.80 -2.89
C TYR A 215 -6.85 -7.63 -4.07
N GLN A 216 -8.16 -7.48 -3.83
CA GLN A 216 -9.11 -7.11 -4.88
C GLN A 216 -8.79 -5.73 -5.49
N ASN A 217 -8.15 -4.84 -4.73
CA ASN A 217 -7.74 -3.52 -5.20
C ASN A 217 -6.43 -3.57 -6.00
N ASN A 218 -5.59 -4.57 -5.74
CA ASN A 218 -4.33 -4.79 -6.45
C ASN A 218 -4.51 -5.57 -7.75
N THR A 219 -5.60 -6.34 -7.87
CA THR A 219 -5.79 -7.28 -8.98
C THR A 219 -6.85 -6.78 -9.94
N HIS A 220 -6.52 -6.76 -11.23
CA HIS A 220 -7.46 -6.55 -12.32
C HIS A 220 -7.66 -7.86 -13.07
N ILE A 221 -8.91 -8.29 -13.22
CA ILE A 221 -9.28 -9.55 -13.86
C ILE A 221 -10.28 -9.27 -14.95
N VAL A 222 -10.05 -9.85 -16.12
CA VAL A 222 -11.01 -9.85 -17.24
C VAL A 222 -11.45 -11.28 -17.48
N VAL A 223 -12.75 -11.54 -17.38
CA VAL A 223 -13.36 -12.81 -17.79
C VAL A 223 -14.08 -12.56 -19.11
N HIS A 224 -13.49 -13.08 -20.19
CA HIS A 224 -14.00 -12.94 -21.54
C HIS A 224 -14.76 -14.21 -21.95
N LEU A 225 -15.95 -14.00 -22.53
CA LEU A 225 -16.81 -15.04 -23.07
C LEU A 225 -17.03 -14.81 -24.57
N ARG A 226 -17.15 -15.89 -25.35
CA ARG A 226 -17.72 -15.86 -26.70
C ARG A 226 -19.19 -16.24 -26.67
N ASP A 227 -19.98 -15.53 -27.47
CA ASP A 227 -21.42 -15.74 -27.59
C ASP A 227 -22.16 -15.62 -26.25
N GLY A 228 -21.58 -14.86 -25.31
CA GLY A 228 -22.09 -14.60 -23.96
C GLY A 228 -22.93 -13.33 -23.92
N ASN A 229 -23.87 -13.17 -24.86
CA ASN A 229 -24.58 -11.91 -25.03
C ASN A 229 -25.29 -11.47 -23.73
N PRO A 230 -24.99 -10.25 -23.22
CA PRO A 230 -25.73 -9.70 -22.09
C PRO A 230 -27.19 -9.49 -22.49
N ASP A 231 -28.10 -9.62 -21.52
CA ASP A 231 -29.53 -9.36 -21.77
C ASP A 231 -29.69 -7.92 -22.29
N MET A 232 -30.13 -7.80 -23.55
CA MET A 232 -30.24 -6.53 -24.31
C MET A 232 -31.12 -5.49 -23.59
N GLY A 233 -32.02 -5.93 -22.70
CA GLY A 233 -32.84 -5.03 -21.88
C GLY A 233 -32.21 -4.62 -20.54
N ARG A 234 -31.28 -5.41 -19.99
CA ARG A 234 -30.75 -5.22 -18.63
C ARG A 234 -29.26 -4.92 -18.56
N LYS A 235 -28.48 -5.07 -19.64
CA LYS A 235 -27.00 -4.91 -19.62
C LYS A 235 -26.32 -5.71 -18.49
N VAL A 236 -26.93 -6.82 -18.07
CA VAL A 236 -26.39 -7.74 -17.06
C VAL A 236 -26.29 -9.13 -17.68
N PHE A 237 -25.23 -9.84 -17.35
CA PHE A 237 -25.07 -11.25 -17.71
C PHE A 237 -26.02 -12.13 -16.90
N GLN A 238 -26.27 -13.34 -17.39
CA GLN A 238 -27.06 -14.33 -16.67
C GLN A 238 -26.40 -14.63 -15.30
N PRO A 239 -27.19 -14.88 -14.23
CA PRO A 239 -26.65 -15.10 -12.89
C PRO A 239 -25.58 -16.19 -12.82
N GLU A 240 -25.71 -17.23 -13.63
CA GLU A 240 -24.79 -18.37 -13.70
C GLU A 240 -23.43 -17.96 -14.27
N ILE A 241 -23.41 -17.12 -15.31
CA ILE A 241 -22.19 -16.56 -15.89
C ILE A 241 -21.50 -15.63 -14.90
N LYS A 242 -22.29 -14.80 -14.20
CA LYS A 242 -21.76 -13.91 -13.17
C LYS A 242 -21.14 -14.69 -12.02
N ALA A 243 -21.83 -15.70 -11.50
CA ALA A 243 -21.33 -16.56 -10.43
C ALA A 243 -20.05 -17.31 -10.84
N LEU A 244 -19.99 -17.79 -12.09
CA LEU A 244 -18.79 -18.41 -12.65
C LEU A 244 -17.62 -17.41 -12.75
N ALA A 245 -17.87 -16.18 -13.22
CA ALA A 245 -16.83 -15.15 -13.33
C ALA A 245 -16.31 -14.72 -11.95
N ASP A 246 -17.19 -14.61 -10.96
CA ASP A 246 -16.84 -14.34 -9.56
C ASP A 246 -15.92 -15.44 -8.99
N GLU A 247 -16.24 -16.71 -9.25
CA GLU A 247 -15.42 -17.86 -8.83
C GLU A 247 -14.07 -17.87 -9.55
N LEU A 248 -14.04 -17.74 -10.89
CA LEU A 248 -12.80 -17.66 -11.67
C LEU A 248 -11.93 -16.48 -11.23
N GLY A 249 -12.54 -15.33 -10.95
CA GLY A 249 -11.86 -14.15 -10.43
C GLY A 249 -11.17 -14.43 -9.11
N ARG A 250 -11.90 -15.02 -8.14
CA ARG A 250 -11.31 -15.42 -6.85
C ARG A 250 -10.17 -16.42 -7.03
N ARG A 251 -10.30 -17.39 -7.94
CA ARG A 251 -9.27 -18.40 -8.21
C ARG A 251 -8.01 -17.81 -8.82
N ALA A 252 -8.13 -16.90 -9.77
CA ALA A 252 -6.97 -16.21 -10.32
C ALA A 252 -6.20 -15.43 -9.23
N VAL A 253 -6.90 -14.75 -8.31
CA VAL A 253 -6.23 -14.13 -7.15
C VAL A 253 -5.53 -15.17 -6.27
N ASP A 254 -6.17 -16.30 -5.98
CA ASP A 254 -5.56 -17.38 -5.18
C ASP A 254 -4.31 -17.98 -5.84
N VAL A 255 -4.25 -18.03 -7.19
CA VAL A 255 -3.05 -18.40 -7.93
C VAL A 255 -1.95 -17.36 -7.71
N PHE A 256 -2.23 -16.07 -7.90
CA PHE A 256 -1.25 -15.00 -7.69
C PHE A 256 -0.69 -14.98 -6.25
N LYS A 257 -1.53 -15.27 -5.25
CA LYS A 257 -1.10 -15.33 -3.83
C LYS A 257 0.09 -16.25 -3.59
N ARG A 258 0.24 -17.32 -4.38
CA ARG A 258 1.34 -18.29 -4.27
C ARG A 258 2.70 -17.70 -4.63
N TYR A 259 2.70 -16.55 -5.32
CA TYR A 259 3.90 -15.90 -5.87
C TYR A 259 4.16 -14.52 -5.24
N LEU A 260 3.46 -14.17 -4.15
CA LEU A 260 3.62 -12.86 -3.49
C LEU A 260 5.04 -12.59 -2.99
N SER A 261 5.79 -13.63 -2.61
CA SER A 261 7.19 -13.49 -2.20
C SER A 261 8.12 -13.01 -3.31
N LEU A 262 7.68 -13.06 -4.58
CA LEU A 262 8.40 -12.54 -5.74
C LEU A 262 8.08 -11.07 -6.00
N MET A 263 6.98 -10.56 -5.45
CA MET A 263 6.54 -9.18 -5.62
C MET A 263 7.42 -8.23 -4.80
N ARG A 264 7.47 -6.98 -5.22
CA ARG A 264 8.00 -5.92 -4.37
C ARG A 264 7.04 -5.70 -3.19
N GLU A 265 7.59 -5.42 -2.01
CA GLU A 265 6.81 -4.96 -0.87
C GLU A 265 6.15 -3.60 -1.17
N ASP A 266 4.89 -3.44 -0.76
CA ASP A 266 4.16 -2.18 -0.87
C ASP A 266 4.65 -1.20 0.21
N THR A 267 5.87 -0.68 0.04
CA THR A 267 6.45 0.34 0.93
C THR A 267 5.81 1.73 0.75
N GLY A 268 4.76 1.82 -0.06
CA GLY A 268 3.99 3.04 -0.28
C GLY A 268 4.70 4.13 -1.09
N ALA A 269 5.94 3.90 -1.54
CA ALA A 269 6.69 4.80 -2.40
C ALA A 269 6.34 4.57 -3.89
N PRO A 270 5.96 5.61 -4.65
CA PRO A 270 5.71 5.48 -6.08
C PRO A 270 6.98 5.09 -6.85
N THR A 271 6.82 4.31 -7.91
CA THR A 271 7.84 4.04 -8.91
C THR A 271 7.94 5.21 -9.90
N GLY A 272 9.04 5.97 -9.86
CA GLY A 272 9.49 6.82 -10.99
C GLY A 272 10.02 8.21 -10.60
N THR A 273 11.25 8.31 -10.10
CA THR A 273 12.43 8.95 -10.74
C THR A 273 13.59 8.91 -9.73
N ALA A 274 14.26 7.77 -9.52
CA ALA A 274 15.26 7.61 -8.45
C ALA A 274 16.37 8.70 -8.38
N ALA A 275 16.69 9.42 -9.47
CA ALA A 275 17.63 10.54 -9.45
C ALA A 275 16.98 11.94 -9.29
N ARG A 276 15.74 12.15 -9.77
CA ARG A 276 15.02 13.41 -9.64
C ARG A 276 14.24 13.45 -8.33
N ASP A 277 13.58 12.35 -7.98
CA ASP A 277 13.02 12.09 -6.66
C ASP A 277 14.08 12.13 -5.57
N LEU A 278 15.29 11.62 -5.78
CA LEU A 278 16.33 11.72 -4.75
C LEU A 278 16.76 13.18 -4.55
N ARG A 279 16.89 13.98 -5.62
CA ARG A 279 17.22 15.41 -5.49
C ARG A 279 16.09 16.20 -4.84
N ASP A 280 14.85 15.93 -5.23
CA ASP A 280 13.67 16.57 -4.66
C ASP A 280 13.45 16.13 -3.21
N PHE A 281 13.71 14.86 -2.89
CA PHE A 281 13.74 14.32 -1.53
C PHE A 281 14.83 14.97 -0.69
N ILE A 282 16.08 15.05 -1.18
CA ILE A 282 17.17 15.74 -0.50
C ILE A 282 16.77 17.20 -0.22
N LYS A 283 16.24 17.90 -1.22
CA LYS A 283 15.80 19.29 -1.06
C LYS A 283 14.65 19.43 -0.05
N GLN A 284 13.70 18.49 -0.05
CA GLN A 284 12.64 18.44 0.96
C GLN A 284 13.22 18.22 2.36
N GLN A 285 14.20 17.32 2.52
CA GLN A 285 14.87 17.10 3.81
C GLN A 285 15.66 18.34 4.26
N GLU A 286 16.37 19.01 3.34
CA GLU A 286 17.08 20.27 3.63
C GLU A 286 16.12 21.37 4.10
N THR A 287 15.01 21.55 3.38
CA THR A 287 13.95 22.52 3.72
C THR A 287 13.30 22.18 5.06
N TYR A 288 13.02 20.89 5.29
CA TYR A 288 12.42 20.43 6.53
C TYR A 288 13.35 20.70 7.72
N ARG A 289 14.64 20.37 7.60
CA ARG A 289 15.67 20.66 8.62
C ARG A 289 15.72 22.15 8.98
N GLU A 290 15.62 23.04 8.01
CA GLU A 290 15.58 24.49 8.27
C GLU A 290 14.33 24.91 9.03
N SER A 291 13.17 24.35 8.68
CA SER A 291 11.88 24.68 9.31
C SER A 291 11.64 24.01 10.67
N LYS A 292 12.22 22.84 10.90
CA LYS A 292 12.01 21.95 12.04
C LYS A 292 13.33 21.35 12.54
N PRO A 293 14.28 22.18 13.00
CA PRO A 293 15.56 21.70 13.49
C PRO A 293 15.42 20.97 14.83
N LEU A 294 16.09 19.82 14.96
CA LEU A 294 16.16 19.11 16.24
C LEU A 294 17.15 19.76 17.21
N ALA A 295 18.29 20.27 16.71
CA ALA A 295 19.27 21.09 17.45
C ALA A 295 19.54 20.69 18.92
N LEU A 296 19.50 19.40 19.26
CA LEU A 296 19.68 18.93 20.63
C LEU A 296 21.17 18.79 20.93
N ARG A 297 21.60 19.31 22.09
CA ARG A 297 22.96 19.14 22.61
C ARG A 297 22.91 18.65 24.04
N PHE A 298 23.75 17.66 24.36
CA PHE A 298 23.89 17.13 25.71
C PHE A 298 25.37 16.85 25.99
N ARG A 299 25.86 17.32 27.15
CA ARG A 299 27.29 17.19 27.57
C ARG A 299 28.28 17.54 26.44
N ASN A 300 28.05 18.67 25.77
CA ASN A 300 28.81 19.19 24.61
C ASN A 300 28.76 18.36 23.31
N ARG A 301 28.03 17.24 23.26
CA ARG A 301 27.77 16.47 22.04
C ARG A 301 26.46 16.92 21.41
N ALA A 302 26.45 17.13 20.10
CA ALA A 302 25.23 17.39 19.34
C ALA A 302 24.66 16.05 18.86
N CYS A 303 23.33 15.95 18.82
CA CYS A 303 22.64 14.85 18.16
C CYS A 303 22.93 14.88 16.64
N ALA A 304 23.18 13.71 16.07
CA ALA A 304 23.47 13.49 14.67
C ALA A 304 22.22 13.66 13.82
N LEU A 305 21.04 13.30 14.35
CA LEU A 305 19.77 13.64 13.74
C LEU A 305 19.56 15.17 13.77
N GLN A 306 19.43 15.79 12.60
CA GLN A 306 19.43 17.26 12.48
C GLN A 306 18.04 17.89 12.52
N SER A 307 16.99 17.12 12.22
CA SER A 307 15.60 17.58 12.13
C SER A 307 14.68 16.73 13.01
N GLU A 308 13.49 17.26 13.32
CA GLU A 308 12.47 16.49 14.04
C GLU A 308 12.15 15.17 13.29
N PRO A 309 11.83 14.07 13.99
CA PRO A 309 11.36 12.84 13.37
C PRO A 309 10.16 13.07 12.42
N GLN A 310 10.16 12.37 11.29
CA GLN A 310 9.04 12.33 10.33
C GLN A 310 8.46 10.93 10.16
N SER A 311 9.18 9.91 10.63
CA SER A 311 8.82 8.50 10.51
C SER A 311 9.19 7.74 11.79
N GLU A 312 8.71 6.50 11.89
CA GLU A 312 9.06 5.58 12.99
C GLU A 312 10.56 5.25 13.01
N GLN A 313 11.18 5.15 11.83
CA GLN A 313 12.62 4.90 11.71
C GLN A 313 13.46 6.05 12.30
N ASP A 314 13.01 7.29 12.15
CA ASP A 314 13.67 8.45 12.80
C ASP A 314 13.51 8.40 14.32
N VAL A 315 12.38 7.90 14.84
CA VAL A 315 12.16 7.70 16.29
C VAL A 315 13.12 6.67 16.85
N ILE A 316 13.27 5.53 16.16
CA ILE A 316 14.21 4.46 16.54
C ILE A 316 15.65 5.00 16.56
N ALA A 317 16.07 5.67 15.48
CA ALA A 317 17.40 6.23 15.35
C ALA A 317 17.69 7.26 16.46
N LEU A 318 16.74 8.17 16.71
CA LEU A 318 16.87 9.17 17.76
C LEU A 318 16.96 8.53 19.14
N PHE A 319 16.07 7.60 19.48
CA PHE A 319 16.07 6.97 20.80
C PHE A 319 17.40 6.27 21.11
N HIS A 320 17.90 5.43 20.19
CA HIS A 320 19.18 4.75 20.38
C HIS A 320 20.36 5.72 20.43
N GLU A 321 20.31 6.83 19.69
CA GLU A 321 21.31 7.89 19.82
C GLU A 321 21.26 8.53 21.22
N LEU A 322 20.08 8.86 21.74
CA LEU A 322 19.94 9.44 23.09
C LEU A 322 20.43 8.47 24.19
N VAL A 323 20.23 7.16 24.01
CA VAL A 323 20.84 6.13 24.86
C VAL A 323 22.38 6.19 24.75
N GLY A 324 22.93 6.21 23.53
CA GLY A 324 24.37 6.32 23.30
C GLY A 324 25.00 7.64 23.78
N MET A 325 24.21 8.71 23.84
CA MET A 325 24.61 10.01 24.42
C MET A 325 24.58 10.02 25.96
N GLY A 326 24.03 8.97 26.59
CA GLY A 326 23.90 8.87 28.04
C GLY A 326 22.81 9.77 28.62
N ILE A 327 21.78 10.10 27.83
CA ILE A 327 20.57 10.77 28.32
C ILE A 327 19.68 9.76 29.03
N PHE A 328 19.56 8.56 28.47
CA PHE A 328 18.94 7.41 29.12
C PHE A 328 19.98 6.55 29.81
N GLU A 329 19.63 5.99 30.96
CA GLU A 329 20.50 5.08 31.72
C GLU A 329 19.81 3.75 31.95
N GLY A 330 20.60 2.70 32.12
CA GLY A 330 20.16 1.36 32.50
C GLY A 330 19.56 0.50 31.38
N TYR A 331 19.42 0.98 30.14
CA TYR A 331 18.86 0.17 29.04
C TYR A 331 19.89 -0.77 28.42
N GLY A 332 19.54 -2.06 28.31
CA GLY A 332 20.25 -3.07 27.51
C GLY A 332 19.32 -3.69 26.47
N PHE A 333 19.70 -3.67 25.20
CA PHE A 333 18.87 -4.23 24.12
C PHE A 333 19.34 -5.64 23.76
N LEU A 334 18.42 -6.60 23.80
CA LEU A 334 18.69 -8.00 23.47
C LEU A 334 18.44 -8.29 21.99
N ALA A 335 17.40 -7.70 21.42
CA ALA A 335 17.03 -7.87 20.02
C ALA A 335 16.21 -6.69 19.51
N THR A 336 16.36 -6.38 18.22
CA THR A 336 15.50 -5.48 17.43
C THR A 336 15.07 -6.22 16.18
N SER A 337 13.80 -6.16 15.80
CA SER A 337 13.26 -6.88 14.64
C SER A 337 12.22 -6.06 13.88
N GLU A 338 12.28 -6.15 12.55
CA GLU A 338 11.25 -5.59 11.65
C GLU A 338 10.23 -6.66 11.19
N SER A 339 10.55 -7.95 11.34
CA SER A 339 9.74 -9.06 10.82
C SER A 339 8.95 -9.80 11.89
N GLU A 340 9.31 -9.63 13.16
CA GLU A 340 8.63 -10.23 14.29
C GLU A 340 7.44 -9.37 14.74
N ARG A 341 6.57 -9.94 15.57
CA ARG A 341 5.39 -9.23 16.07
C ARG A 341 5.74 -7.95 16.84
N TYR A 342 6.87 -7.96 17.55
CA TYR A 342 7.30 -6.88 18.43
C TYR A 342 8.64 -6.32 18.01
N ASP A 343 8.82 -5.01 18.18
CA ASP A 343 9.94 -4.30 17.55
C ASP A 343 11.25 -4.51 18.32
N SER A 344 11.21 -4.56 19.65
CA SER A 344 12.43 -4.68 20.47
C SER A 344 12.20 -5.46 21.77
N ILE A 345 13.23 -6.20 22.18
CA ILE A 345 13.33 -6.81 23.50
C ILE A 345 14.48 -6.13 24.24
N PHE A 346 14.22 -5.67 25.47
CA PHE A 346 15.19 -4.96 26.29
C PHE A 346 15.15 -5.42 27.75
N VAL A 347 16.25 -5.19 28.45
CA VAL A 347 16.38 -5.32 29.91
C VAL A 347 16.75 -3.96 30.48
N THR A 348 16.48 -3.78 31.76
CA THR A 348 16.93 -2.62 32.52
C THR A 348 17.84 -3.03 33.66
N ASN A 349 18.88 -2.25 33.93
CA ASN A 349 19.75 -2.44 35.08
C ASN A 349 20.08 -1.09 35.73
N TYR A 350 19.63 -0.91 36.97
CA TYR A 350 19.82 0.30 37.78
C TYR A 350 20.60 -0.01 39.06
N GLU A 351 21.75 -0.67 38.94
CA GLU A 351 22.63 -1.00 40.08
C GLU A 351 23.11 0.23 40.88
N ASP A 352 23.29 1.37 40.20
CA ASP A 352 23.74 2.62 40.79
C ASP A 352 22.55 3.51 41.22
N ASP A 353 22.60 4.03 42.44
CA ASP A 353 21.63 4.99 42.96
C ASP A 353 21.61 6.30 42.15
N SER A 354 22.64 6.54 41.33
CA SER A 354 22.62 7.65 40.39
C SER A 354 21.41 7.58 39.46
N ALA A 355 20.85 6.43 39.09
CA ALA A 355 19.69 6.35 38.19
C ALA A 355 18.33 6.70 38.85
N LEU A 356 18.31 6.97 40.16
CA LEU A 356 17.08 7.16 40.91
C LEU A 356 16.51 8.57 40.78
N TYR A 357 15.20 8.65 40.93
CA TYR A 357 14.49 9.90 40.99
C TYR A 357 14.92 10.70 42.22
N SER A 358 15.30 11.95 41.99
CA SER A 358 15.60 12.93 43.01
C SER A 358 15.25 14.33 42.51
N VAL A 359 15.33 15.33 43.39
CA VAL A 359 15.14 16.75 43.01
C VAL A 359 16.10 17.16 41.89
N GLU A 360 17.33 16.65 41.92
CA GLU A 360 18.38 16.92 40.93
C GLU A 360 18.26 16.03 39.69
N ARG A 361 17.44 14.97 39.77
CA ARG A 361 17.35 13.92 38.75
C ARG A 361 15.91 13.49 38.48
N LYS A 362 15.16 14.44 37.91
CA LYS A 362 13.72 14.31 37.64
C LYS A 362 13.33 13.23 36.61
N LEU A 363 14.29 12.75 35.80
CA LEU A 363 14.08 11.63 34.85
C LEU A 363 14.36 10.24 35.45
N GLY A 364 14.83 10.18 36.69
CA GLY A 364 15.19 8.93 37.36
C GLY A 364 14.01 8.00 37.60
N VAL A 365 14.33 6.74 37.87
CA VAL A 365 13.33 5.70 38.22
C VAL A 365 12.96 5.77 39.70
N SER A 366 11.83 5.17 40.05
CA SER A 366 11.37 5.09 41.44
C SER A 366 12.46 4.56 42.37
N PRO A 367 12.62 5.13 43.58
CA PRO A 367 13.49 4.55 44.61
C PRO A 367 13.16 3.09 44.92
N SER A 368 11.91 2.66 44.69
CA SER A 368 11.45 1.28 44.89
C SER A 368 11.80 0.31 43.75
N SER A 369 12.41 0.76 42.66
CA SER A 369 12.79 -0.10 41.53
C SER A 369 13.87 -1.12 41.95
N GLU A 370 13.87 -2.30 41.31
CA GLU A 370 14.88 -3.32 41.60
C GLU A 370 16.30 -2.84 41.20
N ARG A 371 17.30 -3.10 42.05
CA ARG A 371 18.72 -2.73 41.85
C ARG A 371 19.52 -3.84 41.16
N ARG A 372 18.92 -4.50 40.18
CA ARG A 372 19.50 -5.60 39.42
C ARG A 372 18.92 -5.61 38.01
N GLU A 373 19.51 -6.41 37.14
CA GLU A 373 18.96 -6.64 35.80
C GLU A 373 17.53 -7.19 35.89
N SER A 374 16.63 -6.57 35.14
CA SER A 374 15.23 -6.98 35.03
C SER A 374 15.08 -8.23 34.18
N ILE A 375 13.89 -8.85 34.22
CA ILE A 375 13.49 -9.76 33.15
C ILE A 375 13.43 -9.01 31.80
N PRO A 376 13.52 -9.71 30.67
CA PRO A 376 13.30 -9.10 29.36
C PRO A 376 11.88 -8.55 29.22
N TYR A 377 11.79 -7.32 28.72
CA TYR A 377 10.55 -6.60 28.41
C TYR A 377 10.43 -6.35 26.92
N VAL A 378 9.20 -6.15 26.47
CA VAL A 378 8.90 -5.75 25.09
C VAL A 378 8.76 -4.24 25.01
N LEU A 379 9.43 -3.66 24.01
CA LEU A 379 9.37 -2.26 23.64
C LEU A 379 8.87 -2.10 22.22
N GLU A 380 8.09 -1.05 22.01
CA GLU A 380 7.48 -0.69 20.74
C GLU A 380 7.90 0.71 20.33
N TYR A 381 8.12 0.89 19.02
CA TYR A 381 8.40 2.19 18.44
C TYR A 381 7.22 2.62 17.58
N LYS A 382 6.80 3.88 17.72
CA LYS A 382 5.83 4.49 16.80
C LYS A 382 6.19 5.93 16.52
N TYR A 383 5.87 6.42 15.33
CA TYR A 383 5.88 7.88 15.12
C TYR A 383 4.82 8.57 16.00
N ASP A 384 3.61 8.05 15.98
CA ASP A 384 2.46 8.55 16.73
C ASP A 384 1.87 7.41 17.57
N SER A 385 1.62 7.64 18.87
CA SER A 385 1.10 6.60 19.76
C SER A 385 -0.27 6.05 19.32
N ASP A 386 -1.05 6.82 18.54
CA ASP A 386 -2.34 6.37 18.01
C ASP A 386 -2.20 5.12 17.12
N ALA A 387 -1.05 4.95 16.47
CA ALA A 387 -0.76 3.78 15.65
C ALA A 387 -0.67 2.48 16.49
N LEU A 388 -0.21 2.56 17.73
CA LEU A 388 -0.19 1.38 18.62
C LEU A 388 -1.61 1.00 19.06
N VAL A 389 -2.47 1.98 19.31
CA VAL A 389 -3.89 1.76 19.62
C VAL A 389 -4.60 1.07 18.46
N ASP A 390 -4.29 1.48 17.22
CA ASP A 390 -4.77 0.81 16.01
C ASP A 390 -4.30 -0.65 15.92
N ASP A 391 -3.05 -0.93 16.28
CA ASP A 391 -2.51 -2.29 16.29
C ASP A 391 -3.20 -3.17 17.34
N PHE A 392 -3.57 -2.61 18.49
CA PHE A 392 -4.39 -3.29 19.51
C PHE A 392 -5.81 -3.58 19.02
N ALA A 393 -6.47 -2.59 18.42
CA ALA A 393 -7.83 -2.74 17.89
C ALA A 393 -7.91 -3.78 16.75
N LYS A 394 -6.81 -4.00 16.04
CA LYS A 394 -6.68 -4.99 14.96
C LYS A 394 -6.16 -6.36 15.44
N GLU A 395 -5.98 -6.53 16.75
CA GLU A 395 -5.40 -7.74 17.37
C GLU A 395 -4.02 -8.13 16.80
N LYS A 396 -3.26 -7.14 16.29
CA LYS A 396 -1.90 -7.36 15.80
C LYS A 396 -0.90 -7.46 16.93
N LYS A 397 -1.09 -6.64 17.96
CA LYS A 397 -0.28 -6.56 19.18
C LYS A 397 -1.20 -6.61 20.40
N TYR A 398 -0.68 -7.05 21.54
CA TYR A 398 -1.46 -7.18 22.76
C TYR A 398 -0.96 -6.22 23.84
N PRO A 399 -1.83 -5.42 24.49
CA PRO A 399 -1.42 -4.46 25.51
C PRO A 399 -0.63 -5.07 26.67
N GLN A 400 -0.96 -6.30 27.08
CA GLN A 400 -0.27 -6.95 28.21
C GLN A 400 1.19 -7.31 27.93
N ASP A 401 1.57 -7.46 26.66
CA ASP A 401 2.91 -7.91 26.27
C ASP A 401 3.90 -6.75 26.26
N ILE A 402 3.45 -5.52 26.01
CA ILE A 402 4.28 -4.33 25.82
C ILE A 402 4.41 -3.57 27.14
N LYS A 403 5.65 -3.26 27.53
CA LYS A 403 5.93 -2.50 28.76
C LYS A 403 6.35 -1.06 28.52
N LEU A 404 6.91 -0.78 27.35
CA LEU A 404 7.41 0.55 27.00
C LEU A 404 7.07 0.89 25.56
N LEU A 405 6.50 2.08 25.36
CA LEU A 405 6.31 2.69 24.05
C LEU A 405 7.28 3.86 23.90
N VAL A 406 8.05 3.89 22.83
CA VAL A 406 8.82 5.08 22.43
C VAL A 406 8.13 5.69 21.23
N CYS A 407 7.74 6.96 21.33
CA CYS A 407 7.12 7.66 20.22
C CYS A 407 7.57 9.11 20.07
N TRP A 408 7.34 9.69 18.90
CA TRP A 408 7.59 11.12 18.72
C TRP A 408 6.52 11.96 19.42
N ARG A 409 5.25 11.55 19.36
CA ARG A 409 4.15 12.26 20.00
C ARG A 409 3.07 11.32 20.54
N VAL A 410 2.41 11.76 21.62
CA VAL A 410 1.20 11.12 22.13
C VAL A 410 -0.02 11.67 21.37
N GLY A 411 -0.74 10.77 20.71
CA GLY A 411 -1.92 11.10 19.90
C GLY A 411 -3.22 11.18 20.70
N GLN A 412 -4.26 11.70 20.04
CA GLN A 412 -5.56 11.92 20.69
C GLN A 412 -6.34 10.63 20.90
N LYS A 413 -6.15 9.62 20.04
CA LYS A 413 -6.82 8.33 20.20
C LYS A 413 -6.28 7.61 21.43
N THR A 414 -4.96 7.62 21.65
CA THR A 414 -4.34 7.11 22.88
C THR A 414 -4.93 7.77 24.11
N ALA A 415 -5.07 9.10 24.11
CA ALA A 415 -5.66 9.83 25.23
C ALA A 415 -7.15 9.52 25.49
N ARG A 416 -7.88 8.96 24.51
CA ARG A 416 -9.28 8.53 24.67
C ARG A 416 -9.41 7.11 25.19
N GLU A 417 -8.53 6.21 24.73
CA GLU A 417 -8.57 4.79 25.07
C GLU A 417 -7.86 4.48 26.40
N PHE A 418 -6.91 5.33 26.80
CA PHE A 418 -6.13 5.20 28.03
C PHE A 418 -6.20 6.47 28.86
N GLY A 419 -6.16 6.32 30.18
CA GLY A 419 -5.81 7.43 31.07
C GLY A 419 -4.33 7.75 30.91
N VAL A 420 -4.00 8.98 30.53
CA VAL A 420 -2.61 9.43 30.33
C VAL A 420 -2.18 10.25 31.54
N SER A 421 -1.13 9.80 32.23
CA SER A 421 -0.55 10.55 33.35
C SER A 421 0.84 11.07 32.97
N PRO A 422 1.09 12.40 33.03
CA PRO A 422 2.40 12.98 32.76
C PRO A 422 3.37 12.75 33.93
N TYR A 423 4.60 12.36 33.64
CA TYR A 423 5.68 12.19 34.63
C TYR A 423 6.65 13.37 34.68
N LEU A 424 6.47 14.37 33.82
CA LEU A 424 7.29 15.59 33.80
C LEU A 424 6.63 16.75 34.57
N VAL A 425 5.61 16.45 35.38
CA VAL A 425 4.90 17.44 36.21
C VAL A 425 5.15 17.14 37.68
N GLY A 426 5.67 18.13 38.42
CA GLY A 426 5.93 18.06 39.85
C GLY A 426 6.74 16.83 40.29
N GLU A 427 6.14 16.04 41.18
CA GLU A 427 6.73 14.82 41.73
C GLU A 427 6.14 13.54 41.12
N GLU A 428 5.31 13.65 40.07
CA GLU A 428 4.63 12.50 39.42
C GLU A 428 5.64 11.51 38.82
N GLY A 429 6.83 11.99 38.42
CA GLY A 429 7.92 11.14 37.93
C GLY A 429 8.54 10.21 38.97
N SER A 430 8.23 10.38 40.26
CA SER A 430 8.79 9.56 41.34
C SER A 430 8.36 8.08 41.31
N VAL A 431 7.30 7.74 40.56
CA VAL A 431 6.78 6.37 40.43
C VAL A 431 7.19 5.66 39.12
N ARG A 432 8.09 6.27 38.35
CA ARG A 432 8.56 5.77 37.05
C ARG A 432 9.28 4.43 37.17
N GLU A 433 8.95 3.48 36.30
CA GLU A 433 9.63 2.18 36.19
C GLU A 433 10.84 2.24 35.24
N PHE A 434 10.72 2.97 34.13
CA PHE A 434 11.75 3.03 33.10
C PHE A 434 12.37 4.42 33.02
N PHE A 435 13.70 4.54 33.13
CA PHE A 435 14.39 5.83 33.17
C PHE A 435 14.02 6.69 31.96
N GLY A 436 13.63 7.95 32.20
CA GLY A 436 13.25 8.89 31.14
C GLY A 436 11.84 8.72 30.57
N SER A 437 10.99 7.81 31.08
CA SER A 437 9.57 7.79 30.72
C SER A 437 8.91 9.14 30.99
N THR A 438 8.19 9.64 30.01
CA THR A 438 7.50 10.94 30.06
C THR A 438 6.05 10.82 30.50
N HIS A 439 5.42 9.66 30.26
CA HIS A 439 4.03 9.41 30.60
C HIS A 439 3.83 7.96 31.04
N ALA A 440 2.71 7.69 31.70
CA ALA A 440 2.16 6.35 31.86
C ALA A 440 0.74 6.26 31.31
N LEU A 441 0.43 5.11 30.71
CA LEU A 441 -0.90 4.78 30.20
C LEU A 441 -1.60 3.84 31.18
N TYR A 442 -2.80 4.22 31.58
CA TYR A 442 -3.65 3.49 32.50
C TYR A 442 -4.91 2.99 31.80
N GLN A 443 -5.35 1.80 32.18
CA GLN A 443 -6.64 1.26 31.77
C GLN A 443 -7.34 0.71 33.02
N LEU A 444 -8.57 1.17 33.30
CA LEU A 444 -9.30 0.80 34.51
C LEU A 444 -8.50 1.01 35.81
N ARG A 445 -7.70 2.09 35.87
CA ARG A 445 -6.79 2.46 36.99
C ARG A 445 -5.56 1.56 37.18
N GLU A 446 -5.36 0.56 36.34
CA GLU A 446 -4.11 -0.22 36.31
C GLU A 446 -3.14 0.38 35.30
N LYS A 447 -1.87 0.55 35.69
CA LYS A 447 -0.81 0.95 34.75
C LYS A 447 -0.62 -0.19 33.74
N ARG A 448 -0.72 0.13 32.45
CA ARG A 448 -0.54 -0.82 31.36
C ARG A 448 0.89 -0.80 30.83
N LEU A 449 1.37 0.38 30.48
CA LEU A 449 2.72 0.61 29.96
C LEU A 449 3.17 2.05 30.21
N GLU A 450 4.46 2.30 30.13
CA GLU A 450 5.03 3.66 30.14
C GLU A 450 5.38 4.13 28.73
N VAL A 451 5.45 5.45 28.56
CA VAL A 451 5.73 6.09 27.27
C VAL A 451 6.90 7.04 27.39
N ILE A 452 7.87 6.88 26.49
CA ILE A 452 8.89 7.88 26.20
C ILE A 452 8.43 8.65 24.95
N CYS A 453 7.79 9.79 25.19
CA CYS A 453 7.45 10.75 24.15
C CYS A 453 8.69 11.62 23.91
N LEU A 454 9.42 11.34 22.84
CA LEU A 454 10.71 11.98 22.55
C LEU A 454 10.57 13.49 22.37
N ARG A 455 9.44 13.97 21.80
CA ARG A 455 9.20 15.40 21.66
C ARG A 455 9.12 16.09 23.02
N ASP A 456 8.33 15.54 23.93
CA ASP A 456 8.12 16.10 25.26
C ASP A 456 9.39 16.01 26.10
N LEU A 457 10.12 14.89 26.01
CA LEU A 457 11.43 14.73 26.63
C LEU A 457 12.42 15.80 26.13
N ILE A 458 12.48 16.04 24.81
CA ILE A 458 13.40 17.02 24.24
C ILE A 458 13.03 18.44 24.64
N SER A 459 11.73 18.77 24.67
CA SER A 459 11.26 20.05 25.22
C SER A 459 11.71 20.20 26.67
N TYR A 460 11.52 19.18 27.49
CA TYR A 460 11.93 19.17 28.89
C TYR A 460 13.44 19.34 29.06
N LEU A 461 14.26 18.67 28.24
CA LEU A 461 15.72 18.81 28.29
C LEU A 461 16.21 20.21 27.87
N ARG A 462 15.41 20.96 27.12
CA ARG A 462 15.73 22.34 26.71
C ARG A 462 15.27 23.35 27.76
N ASP A 463 14.05 23.23 28.22
CA ASP A 463 13.42 24.10 29.22
C ASP A 463 12.44 23.28 30.07
N PRO A 464 12.89 22.78 31.25
CA PRO A 464 12.06 21.99 32.15
C PRO A 464 10.81 22.74 32.62
N ASP A 465 10.95 24.03 32.95
CA ASP A 465 9.88 24.83 33.55
C ASP A 465 8.78 25.11 32.53
N GLU A 466 9.15 25.45 31.29
CA GLU A 466 8.19 25.67 30.19
C GLU A 466 7.42 24.39 29.86
N GLU A 467 8.12 23.25 29.76
CA GLU A 467 7.51 21.97 29.41
C GLU A 467 6.60 21.44 30.52
N GLU A 468 7.00 21.58 31.79
CA GLU A 468 6.17 21.25 32.95
C GLU A 468 4.88 22.09 32.98
N ALA A 469 4.98 23.41 32.74
CA ALA A 469 3.83 24.29 32.67
C ALA A 469 2.89 23.90 31.52
N ARG A 470 3.44 23.56 30.35
CA ARG A 470 2.67 23.11 29.18
C ARG A 470 1.91 21.82 29.47
N GLN A 471 2.58 20.82 30.05
CA GLN A 471 1.94 19.54 30.39
C GLN A 471 0.90 19.70 31.49
N SER A 472 1.17 20.52 32.52
CA SER A 472 0.21 20.82 33.58
C SER A 472 -1.08 21.40 33.00
N GLN A 473 -1.00 22.30 32.02
CA GLN A 473 -2.20 22.84 31.37
C GLN A 473 -2.91 21.81 30.48
N TYR A 474 -2.14 21.01 29.74
CA TYR A 474 -2.68 20.06 28.77
C TYR A 474 -3.37 18.85 29.42
N TYR A 475 -2.85 18.38 30.56
CA TYR A 475 -3.33 17.19 31.27
C TYR A 475 -4.12 17.51 32.56
N ALA A 476 -4.43 18.77 32.85
CA ALA A 476 -5.31 19.16 33.96
C ALA A 476 -6.82 18.95 33.68
N GLN A 477 -7.17 18.39 32.50
CA GLN A 477 -8.53 17.98 32.12
C GLN A 477 -8.72 16.49 32.39
#